data_AF-A0A7Y6GK95-F1
#
_entry.id   AF-A0A7Y6GK95-F1
#
_cell.length_a   1.000
_cell.length_b   1.000
_cell.length_c   1.000
_cell.angle_alpha   90.00
_cell.angle_beta   90.00
_cell.angle_gamma   90.00
#
_symmetry.space_group_name_H-M   'P 1'
#
loop_
_entity.id
_entity.type
_entity.pdbx_description
1 polymer ?
#
loop_
_entity_poly.entity_id
_entity_poly.type
_entity_poly.pdbx_seq_one_letter_code
_entity_poly.pdbx_strand_id
1 'polypeptide(L)'
;MSPLAGAALYAAVTGRANGGCECAHDRPGGCGRLDHPVTGRWCHQSAGPGVPLHVTPVDPATPDHTAVTLGPDELLALCRACYVRRRNTHRKTREQQLAAELAERQGALFALDTEGITP
;
A
#
# COMPACT_ATOMS: atom_id res chain seq x y z
N MET A 1 -12.90 26.48 -16.81
CA MET A 1 -13.17 25.02 -16.69
C MET A 1 -12.78 24.60 -15.29
N SER A 2 -13.73 24.08 -14.51
CA SER A 2 -13.42 23.52 -13.19
C SER A 2 -12.61 22.22 -13.37
N PRO A 3 -11.55 21.98 -12.58
CA PRO A 3 -10.81 20.75 -12.67
C PRO A 3 -11.70 19.56 -12.29
N LEU A 4 -11.49 18.41 -12.92
CA LEU A 4 -12.05 17.15 -12.45
C LEU A 4 -11.55 16.90 -11.03
N ALA A 5 -12.44 16.50 -10.10
CA ALA A 5 -12.08 16.31 -8.69
C ALA A 5 -10.84 15.41 -8.51
N GLY A 6 -10.75 14.33 -9.29
CA GLY A 6 -9.59 13.44 -9.28
C GLY A 6 -8.29 14.07 -9.82
N ALA A 7 -8.38 15.00 -10.78
CA ALA A 7 -7.21 15.71 -11.31
C ALA A 7 -6.68 16.74 -10.31
N ALA A 8 -7.57 17.43 -9.61
CA ALA A 8 -7.20 18.36 -8.53
C ALA A 8 -6.53 17.61 -7.36
N LEU A 9 -7.10 16.47 -6.95
CA LEU A 9 -6.52 15.61 -5.92
C LEU A 9 -5.15 15.06 -6.35
N TYR A 10 -5.04 14.57 -7.58
CA TYR A 10 -3.76 14.11 -8.14
C TYR A 10 -2.69 15.20 -8.12
N ALA A 11 -3.03 16.42 -8.59
CA ALA A 11 -2.11 17.56 -8.61
C ALA A 11 -1.70 17.98 -7.19
N ALA A 12 -2.63 17.95 -6.23
CA ALA A 12 -2.33 18.27 -4.83
C ALA A 12 -1.34 17.26 -4.21
N VAL A 13 -1.60 15.96 -4.35
CA VAL A 13 -0.74 14.91 -3.78
C VAL A 13 0.63 14.89 -4.46
N THR A 14 0.67 14.94 -5.79
CA THR A 14 1.95 14.93 -6.52
C THR A 14 2.71 16.25 -6.36
N GLY A 15 2.02 17.39 -6.26
CA GLY A 15 2.63 18.69 -5.95
C GLY A 15 3.27 18.71 -4.56
N ARG A 16 2.57 18.17 -3.55
CA ARG A 16 3.13 17.99 -2.19
C ARG A 16 4.40 17.14 -2.21
N ALA A 17 4.39 16.07 -3.00
CA ALA A 17 5.55 15.19 -3.17
C ALA A 17 6.69 15.82 -4.00
N ASN A 18 6.58 17.10 -4.41
CA ASN A 18 7.48 17.76 -5.38
C ASN A 18 7.66 16.94 -6.67
N GLY A 19 6.61 16.23 -7.07
CA GLY A 19 6.63 15.31 -8.20
C GLY A 19 7.45 14.04 -7.98
N GLY A 20 7.95 13.76 -6.77
CA GLY A 20 8.75 12.59 -6.43
C GLY A 20 7.95 11.42 -5.85
N CYS A 21 8.59 10.25 -5.76
CA CYS A 21 8.03 9.07 -5.11
C CYS A 21 8.19 9.12 -3.58
N GLU A 22 7.10 8.86 -2.84
CA GLU A 22 7.01 8.89 -1.37
C GLU A 22 7.09 7.47 -0.77
N CYS A 23 8.10 6.70 -1.15
CA CYS A 23 8.19 5.27 -0.85
C CYS A 23 8.61 4.88 0.59
N ALA A 24 9.02 5.82 1.44
CA ALA A 24 9.18 5.64 2.88
C ALA A 24 8.28 6.66 3.56
N HIS A 25 7.20 6.18 4.16
CA HIS A 25 6.20 7.03 4.80
C HIS A 25 6.76 7.70 6.07
N ASP A 26 7.74 7.08 6.70
CA ASP A 26 8.47 7.53 7.88
C ASP A 26 9.64 8.48 7.55
N ARG A 27 10.09 8.55 6.29
CA ARG A 27 11.12 9.50 5.81
C ARG A 27 10.90 9.87 4.33
N PRO A 28 10.42 11.08 3.99
CA PRO A 28 10.31 11.49 2.59
C PRO A 28 11.64 11.32 1.84
N GLY A 29 11.60 10.65 0.68
CA GLY A 29 12.76 10.36 -0.19
C GLY A 29 13.40 8.96 -0.03
N GLY A 30 13.15 8.26 1.07
CA GLY A 30 13.70 6.91 1.28
C GLY A 30 12.95 5.83 0.48
N CYS A 31 13.63 5.04 -0.33
CA CYS A 31 13.17 3.70 -0.69
C CYS A 31 13.31 2.83 0.56
N GLY A 32 12.23 2.19 1.03
CA GLY A 32 12.26 1.26 2.19
C GLY A 32 13.14 0.01 2.01
N ARG A 33 14.11 0.04 1.09
CA ARG A 33 15.06 -1.01 0.76
C ARG A 33 16.38 -0.42 0.24
N LEU A 34 17.46 -1.20 0.37
CA LEU A 34 18.84 -0.86 -0.02
C LEU A 34 19.11 -1.06 -1.53
N ASP A 35 18.10 -1.48 -2.28
CA ASP A 35 18.23 -2.15 -3.59
C ASP A 35 17.68 -1.32 -4.75
N HIS A 36 17.83 0.01 -4.73
CA HIS A 36 17.97 0.71 -6.00
C HIS A 36 19.38 0.46 -6.56
N PRO A 37 19.51 -0.17 -7.75
CA PRO A 37 20.82 -0.52 -8.33
C PRO A 37 21.78 0.67 -8.47
N VAL A 38 21.22 1.87 -8.61
CA VAL A 38 21.98 3.11 -8.84
C VAL A 38 21.95 4.05 -7.63
N THR A 39 20.85 4.07 -6.87
CA THR A 39 20.58 5.13 -5.88
C THR A 39 20.46 4.60 -4.45
N GLY A 40 20.71 3.31 -4.24
CA GLY A 40 20.72 2.67 -2.92
C GLY A 40 19.40 2.80 -2.19
N ARG A 41 19.38 3.65 -1.14
CA ARG A 41 18.21 3.88 -0.27
C ARG A 41 17.28 5.00 -0.74
N TRP A 42 17.52 5.65 -1.89
CA TRP A 42 16.72 6.79 -2.35
C TRP A 42 15.97 6.44 -3.64
N CYS A 43 14.69 6.83 -3.73
CA CYS A 43 13.93 6.70 -4.97
C CYS A 43 13.90 8.05 -5.70
N HIS A 44 14.59 8.15 -6.83
CA HIS A 44 14.64 9.38 -7.63
C HIS A 44 13.56 9.43 -8.73
N GLN A 45 12.64 8.47 -8.75
CA GLN A 45 11.60 8.43 -9.78
C GLN A 45 10.62 9.58 -9.53
N SER A 46 10.49 10.43 -10.55
CA SER A 46 9.63 11.61 -10.53
C SER A 46 8.56 11.49 -11.61
N ALA A 47 7.42 12.15 -11.41
CA ALA A 47 6.36 12.27 -12.39
C ALA A 47 6.90 12.93 -13.67
N GLY A 48 6.62 12.32 -14.82
CA GLY A 48 6.95 12.87 -16.12
C GLY A 48 5.94 12.47 -17.18
N PRO A 49 5.97 13.10 -18.36
CA PRO A 49 5.11 12.70 -19.48
C PRO A 49 5.28 11.21 -19.81
N GLY A 50 4.18 10.46 -19.82
CA GLY A 50 4.18 9.01 -20.06
C GLY A 50 4.59 8.12 -18.86
N VAL A 51 5.00 8.73 -17.75
CA VAL A 51 5.37 8.04 -16.50
C VAL A 51 4.70 8.73 -15.29
N PRO A 52 3.36 8.66 -15.18
CA PRO A 52 2.66 9.26 -14.05
C PRO A 52 2.98 8.52 -12.75
N LEU A 53 2.89 9.24 -11.63
CA LEU A 53 2.88 8.62 -10.32
C LEU A 53 1.50 8.00 -10.04
N HIS A 54 1.46 7.03 -9.16
CA HIS A 54 0.25 6.44 -8.62
C HIS A 54 -0.09 7.13 -7.31
N VAL A 55 -1.29 7.69 -7.23
CA VAL A 55 -1.84 8.21 -5.97
C VAL A 55 -2.60 7.09 -5.28
N THR A 56 -2.25 6.80 -4.03
CA THR A 56 -2.79 5.65 -3.27
C THR A 56 -2.87 5.98 -1.77
N PRO A 57 -3.81 5.38 -1.01
CA PRO A 57 -3.91 5.59 0.44
C PRO A 57 -2.62 5.33 1.19
N VAL A 58 -2.37 6.04 2.29
CA VAL A 58 -1.27 5.80 3.25
C VAL A 58 -1.41 4.45 3.95
N ASP A 59 -2.64 4.02 4.24
CA ASP A 59 -2.93 2.68 4.71
C ASP A 59 -3.24 1.76 3.52
N PRO A 60 -2.41 0.74 3.24
CA PRO A 60 -2.65 -0.18 2.12
C PRO A 60 -3.86 -1.10 2.34
N ALA A 61 -4.42 -1.16 3.55
CA ALA A 61 -5.63 -1.91 3.86
C ALA A 61 -6.92 -1.13 3.56
N THR A 62 -6.83 0.18 3.27
CA THR A 62 -7.99 1.01 2.97
C THR A 62 -8.72 0.50 1.72
N PRO A 63 -10.04 0.20 1.81
CA PRO A 63 -10.83 -0.24 0.66
C PRO A 63 -10.96 0.83 -0.43
N ASP A 64 -11.01 0.41 -1.70
CA ASP A 64 -11.10 1.34 -2.85
C ASP A 64 -12.28 2.33 -2.75
N HIS A 65 -13.44 1.88 -2.27
CA HIS A 65 -14.63 2.73 -2.09
C HIS A 65 -14.48 3.76 -0.95
N THR A 66 -13.59 3.52 0.00
CA THR A 66 -13.23 4.48 1.06
C THR A 66 -12.10 5.40 0.59
N ALA A 67 -11.19 4.88 -0.26
CA ALA A 67 -10.07 5.64 -0.80
C ALA A 67 -10.50 6.89 -1.58
N VAL A 68 -11.69 6.89 -2.20
CA VAL A 68 -12.21 8.04 -2.96
C VAL A 68 -12.58 9.25 -2.11
N THR A 69 -12.77 9.07 -0.79
CA THR A 69 -13.12 10.15 0.13
C THR A 69 -11.92 10.72 0.88
N LEU A 70 -10.73 10.15 0.68
CA LEU A 70 -9.52 10.55 1.39
C LEU A 70 -9.02 11.92 0.95
N GLY A 71 -8.49 12.67 1.92
CA GLY A 71 -7.80 13.92 1.70
C GLY A 71 -6.37 13.73 1.17
N PRO A 72 -5.72 14.79 0.68
CA PRO A 72 -4.34 14.72 0.18
C PRO A 72 -3.32 14.18 1.19
N ASP A 73 -3.51 14.44 2.48
CA ASP A 73 -2.59 14.00 3.55
C ASP A 73 -2.67 12.50 3.86
N GLU A 74 -3.80 11.88 3.50
CA GLU A 74 -4.05 10.45 3.66
C GLU A 74 -3.62 9.64 2.43
N LEU A 75 -3.00 10.32 1.45
CA LEU A 75 -2.57 9.74 0.18
C LEU A 75 -1.03 9.87 0.02
N LEU A 76 -0.49 9.02 -0.83
CA LEU A 76 0.91 8.98 -1.22
C LEU A 76 1.04 8.96 -2.74
N ALA A 77 2.04 9.67 -3.26
CA ALA A 77 2.48 9.57 -4.63
C ALA A 77 3.59 8.52 -4.75
N LEU A 78 3.35 7.42 -5.48
CA LEU A 78 4.30 6.34 -5.65
C LEU A 78 4.62 6.12 -7.12
N CYS A 79 5.87 5.79 -7.42
CA CYS A 79 6.19 5.27 -8.75
C CYS A 79 5.57 3.88 -8.95
N ARG A 80 5.46 3.43 -10.21
CA ARG A 80 4.90 2.10 -10.55
C ARG A 80 5.56 0.95 -9.78
N ALA A 81 6.89 0.97 -9.66
CA ALA A 81 7.61 -0.10 -8.98
C ALA A 81 7.28 -0.16 -7.48
N CYS A 82 7.25 1.00 -6.81
CA CYS A 82 6.90 1.10 -5.39
C CYS A 82 5.43 0.77 -5.15
N TYR A 83 4.52 1.22 -6.02
CA TYR A 83 3.10 0.89 -5.94
C TYR A 83 2.86 -0.63 -6.03
N VAL A 84 3.39 -1.29 -7.05
CA VAL A 84 3.24 -2.75 -7.23
C VAL A 84 3.84 -3.51 -6.06
N ARG A 85 5.02 -3.10 -5.60
CA ARG A 85 5.68 -3.73 -4.45
C ARG A 85 4.84 -3.61 -3.18
N ARG A 86 4.37 -2.40 -2.85
CA ARG A 86 3.55 -2.14 -1.67
C ARG A 86 2.26 -2.96 -1.68
N ARG A 87 1.58 -3.02 -2.83
CA ARG A 87 0.39 -3.86 -3.04
C ARG A 87 0.70 -5.34 -2.82
N ASN A 88 1.79 -5.85 -3.37
CA ASN A 88 2.18 -7.25 -3.24
C ASN A 88 2.59 -7.61 -1.80
N THR A 89 3.33 -6.75 -1.11
CA THR A 89 3.69 -6.94 0.30
C THR A 89 2.44 -7.01 1.16
N HIS A 90 1.52 -6.06 1.01
CA HIS A 90 0.26 -6.06 1.75
C HIS A 90 -0.59 -7.30 1.44
N ARG A 91 -0.73 -7.67 0.17
CA ARG A 91 -1.43 -8.89 -0.24
C ARG A 91 -0.84 -10.12 0.46
N LYS A 92 0.49 -10.28 0.44
CA LYS A 92 1.18 -11.39 1.09
C LYS A 92 0.98 -11.41 2.60
N THR A 93 1.07 -10.25 3.26
CA THR A 93 0.81 -10.14 4.71
C THR A 93 -0.62 -10.57 5.04
N ARG A 94 -1.61 -10.12 4.24
CA ARG A 94 -3.01 -10.51 4.42
C ARG A 94 -3.24 -12.00 4.20
N GLU A 95 -2.64 -12.58 3.17
CA GLU A 95 -2.68 -14.03 2.93
C GLU A 95 -2.09 -14.82 4.10
N GLN A 96 -0.99 -14.36 4.69
CA GLN A 96 -0.37 -14.97 5.87
C GLN A 96 -1.26 -14.86 7.12
N GLN A 97 -1.89 -13.71 7.35
CA GLN A 97 -2.83 -13.52 8.45
C GLN A 97 -4.05 -14.43 8.31
N LEU A 98 -4.68 -14.48 7.13
CA LEU A 98 -5.81 -15.36 6.86
C LEU A 98 -5.44 -16.84 7.01
N ALA A 99 -4.24 -17.24 6.57
CA ALA A 99 -3.75 -18.61 6.77
C ALA A 99 -3.59 -18.95 8.26
N ALA A 100 -3.09 -18.02 9.08
CA ALA A 100 -2.96 -18.21 10.52
C ALA A 100 -4.33 -18.31 11.20
N GLU A 101 -5.27 -17.41 10.87
CA GLU A 101 -6.65 -17.44 11.39
C GLU A 101 -7.38 -18.73 11.01
N LEU A 102 -7.19 -19.23 9.78
CA LEU A 102 -7.77 -20.50 9.34
C LEU A 102 -7.16 -21.69 10.08
N ALA A 103 -5.85 -21.71 10.29
CA ALA A 103 -5.17 -22.77 11.04
C ALA A 103 -5.64 -22.81 12.50
N GLU A 104 -5.80 -21.64 13.14
CA GLU A 104 -6.33 -21.52 14.50
C GLU A 104 -7.79 -22.03 14.60
N ARG A 105 -8.66 -21.60 13.68
CA ARG A 105 -10.06 -22.07 13.63
C ARG A 105 -10.16 -23.57 13.38
N GLN A 106 -9.31 -24.13 12.51
CA GLN A 106 -9.26 -25.57 12.26
C GLN A 106 -8.84 -26.32 13.53
N GLY A 107 -7.79 -25.86 14.23
CA GLY A 107 -7.36 -26.46 15.50
C GLY A 107 -8.46 -26.45 16.57
N ALA A 108 -9.22 -25.35 16.68
CA ALA A 108 -10.34 -25.24 17.61
C ALA A 108 -11.48 -26.23 17.29
N LEU A 109 -11.79 -26.44 15.99
CA LEU A 109 -12.82 -27.40 15.58
C LEU A 109 -12.41 -28.84 15.92
N PHE A 110 -11.15 -29.23 15.66
CA PHE A 110 -10.66 -30.57 16.00
C PHE A 110 -10.60 -30.84 17.51
N ALA A 111 -10.37 -29.80 18.33
CA ALA A 111 -10.40 -29.95 19.79
C ALA A 111 -11.81 -30.27 20.32
N LEU A 112 -12.85 -29.67 19.74
CA LEU A 112 -14.24 -29.95 20.11
C LEU A 112 -14.67 -31.39 19.74
N ASP A 113 -14.19 -31.91 18.61
CA ASP A 113 -14.47 -33.29 18.19
C ASP A 113 -13.86 -34.33 19.15
N THR A 114 -12.73 -34.02 19.79
CA THR A 114 -12.09 -34.92 20.76
C THR A 114 -12.77 -34.96 22.14
N GLU A 115 -13.50 -33.90 22.54
CA GLU A 115 -14.22 -33.86 23.82
C GLU A 115 -15.61 -34.54 23.76
N GLY A 116 -16.10 -34.86 22.56
CA GLY A 116 -17.38 -35.55 22.35
C GLY A 116 -17.31 -37.08 22.34
N ILE A 117 -16.12 -37.68 22.45
CA ILE A 117 -15.92 -39.14 22.42
C ILE A 117 -15.40 -39.58 23.79
N THR A 118 -16.28 -39.68 24.78
CA THR A 118 -16.05 -40.51 25.98
C THR A 118 -16.68 -41.89 25.75
N PRO A 119 -15.93 -43.00 25.91
CA PRO A 119 -16.47 -44.36 25.80
C PRO A 119 -17.43 -44.72 26.94
#